data_AF-A0A8H5YEG9-F1
#
_entry.id   AF-A0A8H5YEG9-F1
#
_cell.length_a   1.000
_cell.length_b   1.000
_cell.length_c   1.000
_cell.angle_alpha   90.00
_cell.angle_beta   90.00
_cell.angle_gamma   90.00
#
_symmetry.space_group_name_H-M   'P 1'
#
loop_
_entity.id
_entity.type
_entity.pdbx_description
1 polymer ?
#
loop_
_entity_poly.entity_id
_entity_poly.type
_entity_poly.pdbx_seq_one_letter_code
_entity_poly.pdbx_strand_id
1 'polypeptide(L)'
;MDQPILTLTPSHHDVGPVWNALRRCLSKRLNAADVAFLELFSRILIGRDNCSDEISRALEKGIELECLWTFDLDKDVLFLTKHDWLFFVPLRLARERILTLDDFETLKVATETTAEENVVPGPYWDLQPKVDHREKAFLGRIFRDFGHTWRHVLRAQMNNITFTKLAFAIIWILNLDFTVVERTGFEHVGGRGGPYVGVADLPRWDASDGTIVRVGTCWILLARDIAKGLEMIREHMEDHEAIADIATGTPRYGILTLKHILCCSVHDGELVYTRPEPLFGNIPLSDSAIYLLLWASDLHQAEPRPCRLNHLPIEIQNRILRQASISNVAAAKLGIELALGSPFSWAEQGRTIKLAEVLRHRTEASPVESQFFFDGLMSGLSYKCEAMPDGFNVDMSSLPAPPHHNGAVPLP
;
A
#
# COMPACT_ATOMS: atom_id res chain seq x y z
N MET A 1 16.58 -64.55 0.81
CA MET A 1 15.18 -65.02 0.74
C MET A 1 14.30 -63.93 1.35
N ASP A 2 14.17 -62.76 0.72
CA ASP A 2 13.58 -62.49 -0.61
C ASP A 2 12.06 -62.61 -0.61
N GLN A 3 11.39 -61.45 -0.50
CA GLN A 3 10.18 -61.14 -1.26
C GLN A 3 10.15 -59.62 -1.57
N PRO A 4 9.46 -59.19 -2.64
CA PRO A 4 9.98 -58.13 -3.48
C PRO A 4 9.36 -56.74 -3.26
N ILE A 5 10.06 -55.77 -3.85
CA ILE A 5 9.66 -54.38 -4.01
C ILE A 5 8.32 -54.27 -4.77
N LEU A 6 7.36 -53.54 -4.20
CA LEU A 6 6.28 -52.90 -4.95
C LEU A 6 6.55 -51.39 -4.97
N THR A 7 7.11 -50.92 -6.08
CA THR A 7 7.25 -49.50 -6.40
C THR A 7 5.87 -48.86 -6.55
N LEU A 8 5.50 -47.97 -5.63
CA LEU A 8 4.42 -47.01 -5.87
C LEU A 8 4.96 -45.88 -6.75
N THR A 9 4.67 -45.95 -8.04
CA THR A 9 4.87 -44.83 -8.97
C THR A 9 3.95 -43.67 -8.59
N PRO A 10 4.40 -42.41 -8.68
CA PRO A 10 3.55 -41.26 -8.42
C PRO A 10 2.46 -41.18 -9.50
N SER A 11 1.19 -41.30 -9.11
CA SER A 11 0.08 -41.02 -10.02
C SER A 11 0.04 -39.51 -10.30
N HIS A 12 0.12 -39.16 -11.58
CA HIS A 12 -0.06 -37.79 -12.06
C HIS A 12 -1.48 -37.30 -11.78
N HIS A 13 -1.68 -36.70 -10.60
CA HIS A 13 -2.70 -35.67 -10.43
C HIS A 13 -2.00 -34.33 -10.32
N ASP A 14 -2.21 -33.49 -11.33
CA ASP A 14 -1.77 -32.11 -11.33
C ASP A 14 -2.54 -31.35 -10.23
N VAL A 15 -1.92 -31.21 -9.07
CA VAL A 15 -2.42 -30.43 -7.93
C VAL A 15 -2.09 -28.93 -8.05
N GLY A 16 -1.42 -28.51 -9.14
CA GLY A 16 -1.14 -27.10 -9.43
C GLY A 16 -2.39 -26.21 -9.50
N PRO A 17 -3.49 -26.64 -10.14
CA PRO A 17 -4.76 -25.92 -10.12
C PRO A 17 -5.36 -25.83 -8.71
N VAL A 18 -5.32 -26.93 -7.94
CA VAL A 18 -5.87 -26.99 -6.57
C VAL A 18 -5.12 -26.03 -5.65
N TRP A 19 -3.78 -25.98 -5.73
CA TRP A 19 -2.98 -25.03 -4.95
C TRP A 19 -3.18 -23.56 -5.35
N ASN A 20 -3.36 -23.28 -6.65
CA ASN A 20 -3.67 -21.93 -7.10
C ASN A 20 -5.09 -21.48 -6.72
N ALA A 21 -6.05 -22.41 -6.64
CA ALA A 21 -7.42 -22.14 -6.22
C ALA A 21 -7.56 -21.98 -4.68
N LEU A 22 -6.82 -22.77 -3.89
CA LEU A 22 -6.67 -22.62 -2.43
C LEU A 22 -6.23 -21.20 -2.01
N ARG A 23 -5.58 -20.46 -2.91
CA ARG A 23 -5.04 -19.11 -2.67
C ARG A 23 -6.08 -17.98 -2.74
N ARG A 24 -7.36 -18.27 -3.04
CA ARG A 24 -8.42 -17.25 -3.28
C ARG A 24 -9.80 -17.69 -2.73
N CYS A 25 -10.05 -17.47 -1.43
CA CYS A 25 -11.37 -17.64 -0.79
C CYS A 25 -11.65 -16.59 0.31
N LEU A 26 -12.90 -16.47 0.80
CA LEU A 26 -13.56 -15.18 1.12
C LEU A 26 -14.05 -15.09 2.60
N SER A 27 -15.12 -14.41 3.07
CA SER A 27 -15.98 -13.28 2.60
C SER A 27 -16.43 -12.39 3.80
N LYS A 28 -17.35 -11.41 3.64
CA LYS A 28 -17.64 -10.33 4.63
C LYS A 28 -18.18 -10.72 6.01
N ARG A 29 -18.56 -11.99 6.21
CA ARG A 29 -18.91 -12.57 7.51
C ARG A 29 -18.56 -14.04 7.50
N LEU A 30 -18.15 -14.54 8.66
CA LEU A 30 -17.97 -15.97 8.91
C LEU A 30 -19.28 -16.69 8.57
N ASN A 31 -19.24 -17.52 7.53
CA ASN A 31 -20.39 -18.26 7.02
C ASN A 31 -20.05 -19.74 6.81
N ALA A 32 -21.03 -20.56 6.43
CA ALA A 32 -20.86 -22.00 6.30
C ALA A 32 -19.75 -22.42 5.31
N ALA A 33 -19.42 -21.58 4.32
CA ALA A 33 -18.34 -21.86 3.37
C ALA A 33 -16.94 -21.80 4.02
N ASP A 34 -16.72 -20.96 5.04
CA ASP A 34 -15.42 -20.86 5.72
C ASP A 34 -15.14 -22.13 6.54
N VAL A 35 -16.17 -22.65 7.20
CA VAL A 35 -16.12 -23.93 7.94
C VAL A 35 -15.91 -25.10 6.97
N ALA A 36 -16.64 -25.13 5.85
CA ALA A 36 -16.48 -26.17 4.83
C ALA A 36 -15.08 -26.15 4.19
N PHE A 37 -14.45 -24.99 4.04
CA PHE A 37 -13.09 -24.84 3.52
C PHE A 37 -12.03 -25.37 4.50
N LEU A 38 -12.15 -25.01 5.79
CA LEU A 38 -11.32 -25.57 6.88
C LEU A 38 -11.46 -27.09 6.98
N GLU A 39 -12.68 -27.62 6.88
CA GLU A 39 -12.94 -29.06 6.91
C GLU A 39 -12.32 -29.78 5.70
N LEU A 40 -12.59 -29.31 4.48
CA LEU A 40 -12.02 -29.86 3.26
C LEU A 40 -10.49 -29.86 3.30
N PHE A 41 -9.89 -28.73 3.67
CA PHE A 41 -8.44 -28.60 3.70
C PHE A 41 -7.80 -29.54 4.74
N SER A 42 -8.41 -29.65 5.92
CA SER A 42 -7.95 -30.62 6.94
C SER A 42 -8.08 -32.06 6.45
N ARG A 43 -9.17 -32.42 5.76
CA ARG A 43 -9.33 -33.76 5.15
C ARG A 43 -8.27 -34.04 4.08
N ILE A 44 -7.89 -33.04 3.27
CA ILE A 44 -6.81 -33.15 2.28
C ILE A 44 -5.46 -33.39 2.98
N LEU A 45 -5.13 -32.64 4.05
CA LEU A 45 -3.88 -32.84 4.80
C LEU A 45 -3.81 -34.18 5.54
N ILE A 46 -4.94 -34.70 6.03
CA ILE A 46 -5.05 -36.03 6.65
C ILE A 46 -5.11 -37.14 5.58
N GLY A 47 -5.06 -36.79 4.29
CA GLY A 47 -5.02 -37.73 3.15
C GLY A 47 -6.33 -38.48 2.92
N ARG A 48 -7.48 -37.89 3.24
CA ARG A 48 -8.79 -38.57 3.28
C ARG A 48 -9.72 -38.36 2.08
N ASP A 49 -9.61 -37.27 1.31
CA ASP A 49 -10.54 -36.98 0.20
C ASP A 49 -9.86 -36.20 -0.95
N ASN A 50 -10.37 -36.36 -2.18
CA ASN A 50 -10.07 -35.50 -3.34
C ASN A 50 -11.15 -34.39 -3.48
N CYS A 51 -10.79 -33.26 -4.09
CA CYS A 51 -11.66 -32.07 -4.17
C CYS A 51 -12.95 -32.29 -5.00
N SER A 52 -14.07 -31.66 -4.58
CA SER A 52 -15.39 -31.78 -5.22
C SER A 52 -15.65 -30.71 -6.30
N ASP A 53 -16.27 -31.11 -7.41
CA ASP A 53 -16.59 -30.27 -8.58
C ASP A 53 -17.53 -29.08 -8.31
N GLU A 54 -18.27 -29.07 -7.20
CA GLU A 54 -19.08 -27.91 -6.81
C GLU A 54 -18.20 -26.78 -6.25
N ILE A 55 -17.12 -27.14 -5.55
CA ILE A 55 -16.22 -26.18 -4.90
C ILE A 55 -15.35 -25.49 -5.95
N SER A 56 -14.84 -26.23 -6.94
CA SER A 56 -14.16 -25.66 -8.11
C SER A 56 -15.00 -24.60 -8.84
N ARG A 57 -16.30 -24.86 -9.05
CA ARG A 57 -17.22 -23.91 -9.71
C ARG A 57 -17.62 -22.71 -8.85
N ALA A 58 -17.50 -22.80 -7.52
CA ALA A 58 -17.66 -21.66 -6.63
C ALA A 58 -16.43 -20.73 -6.67
N LEU A 59 -15.23 -21.31 -6.76
CA LEU A 59 -13.94 -20.59 -6.84
C LEU A 59 -13.80 -19.76 -8.12
N GLU A 60 -14.38 -20.21 -9.24
CA GLU A 60 -14.34 -19.48 -10.53
C GLU A 60 -15.16 -18.17 -10.56
N LYS A 61 -16.11 -17.96 -9.63
CA LYS A 61 -17.11 -16.87 -9.73
C LYS A 61 -16.73 -15.54 -9.04
N GLY A 62 -15.50 -15.38 -8.57
CA GLY A 62 -14.89 -14.06 -8.29
C GLY A 62 -15.67 -13.14 -7.34
N ILE A 63 -15.72 -13.49 -6.04
CA ILE A 63 -16.38 -12.71 -4.98
C ILE A 63 -15.37 -11.74 -4.31
N GLU A 64 -15.83 -10.80 -3.49
CA GLU A 64 -14.99 -9.86 -2.72
C GLU A 64 -14.45 -10.47 -1.41
N LEU A 65 -13.17 -10.24 -1.11
CA LEU A 65 -12.37 -10.92 -0.07
C LEU A 65 -12.32 -10.11 1.26
N GLU A 66 -12.39 -10.79 2.41
CA GLU A 66 -12.07 -10.20 3.74
C GLU A 66 -11.09 -11.02 4.59
N CYS A 67 -10.91 -12.30 4.27
CA CYS A 67 -10.01 -13.23 4.93
C CYS A 67 -8.98 -13.78 3.92
N LEU A 68 -7.82 -14.23 4.41
CA LEU A 68 -6.76 -14.89 3.66
C LEU A 68 -6.19 -16.04 4.49
N TRP A 69 -5.92 -17.16 3.82
CA TRP A 69 -5.13 -18.27 4.36
C TRP A 69 -3.73 -18.28 3.72
N THR A 70 -2.66 -18.23 4.52
CA THR A 70 -1.27 -18.28 4.05
C THR A 70 -0.52 -19.45 4.67
N PHE A 71 0.12 -20.25 3.82
CA PHE A 71 0.91 -21.41 4.22
C PHE A 71 2.39 -21.07 4.26
N ASP A 72 2.98 -21.12 5.46
CA ASP A 72 4.42 -21.02 5.68
C ASP A 72 4.94 -22.43 5.98
N LEU A 73 5.31 -23.15 4.92
CA LEU A 73 5.78 -24.54 5.01
C LEU A 73 7.15 -24.64 5.69
N ASP A 74 7.99 -23.60 5.55
CA ASP A 74 9.33 -23.56 6.15
C ASP A 74 9.26 -23.43 7.69
N LYS A 75 8.24 -22.72 8.21
CA LYS A 75 7.98 -22.60 9.65
C LYS A 75 6.95 -23.59 10.20
N ASP A 76 6.35 -24.42 9.35
CA ASP A 76 5.23 -25.32 9.67
C ASP A 76 4.00 -24.59 10.25
N VAL A 77 3.58 -23.47 9.66
CA VAL A 77 2.46 -22.63 10.16
C VAL A 77 1.46 -22.27 9.07
N LEU A 78 0.17 -22.28 9.42
CA LEU A 78 -0.93 -21.73 8.65
C LEU A 78 -1.39 -20.42 9.30
N PHE A 79 -1.30 -19.32 8.56
CA PHE A 79 -1.80 -18.02 8.98
C PHE A 79 -3.21 -17.74 8.42
N LEU A 80 -4.04 -17.07 9.21
CA LEU A 80 -5.32 -16.50 8.82
C LEU A 80 -5.26 -14.97 9.00
N THR A 81 -5.27 -14.22 7.91
CA THR A 81 -5.33 -12.74 7.95
C THR A 81 -6.76 -12.29 7.69
N LYS A 82 -7.36 -11.49 8.58
CA LYS A 82 -8.72 -10.95 8.42
C LYS A 82 -8.77 -9.47 8.82
N HIS A 83 -9.03 -8.58 7.86
CA HIS A 83 -9.05 -7.11 8.03
C HIS A 83 -7.81 -6.52 8.74
N ASP A 84 -7.81 -6.58 10.08
CA ASP A 84 -6.82 -6.02 11.01
C ASP A 84 -6.18 -7.07 11.93
N TRP A 85 -6.58 -8.33 11.82
CA TRP A 85 -6.17 -9.43 12.69
C TRP A 85 -5.39 -10.47 11.91
N LEU A 86 -4.27 -10.93 12.49
CA LEU A 86 -3.49 -12.05 12.00
C LEU A 86 -3.57 -13.15 13.06
N PHE A 87 -4.12 -14.30 12.68
CA PHE A 87 -4.12 -15.51 13.48
C PHE A 87 -3.18 -16.55 12.86
N PHE A 88 -2.77 -17.54 13.62
CA PHE A 88 -1.91 -18.62 13.14
C PHE A 88 -2.19 -19.93 13.88
N VAL A 89 -1.89 -21.04 13.22
CA VAL A 89 -1.92 -22.38 13.82
C VAL A 89 -0.75 -23.21 13.27
N PRO A 90 -0.06 -24.02 14.10
CA PRO A 90 0.93 -24.97 13.60
C PRO A 90 0.30 -26.01 12.65
N LEU A 91 0.89 -26.18 11.47
CA LEU A 91 0.40 -27.10 10.42
C LEU A 91 0.38 -28.57 10.88
N ARG A 92 1.24 -28.97 11.82
CA ARG A 92 1.12 -30.27 12.52
C ARG A 92 -0.31 -30.56 13.03
N LEU A 93 -1.02 -29.57 13.60
CA LEU A 93 -2.37 -29.79 14.12
C LEU A 93 -3.37 -30.10 12.99
N ALA A 94 -3.19 -29.47 11.83
CA ALA A 94 -3.99 -29.69 10.64
C ALA A 94 -3.74 -31.06 9.95
N ARG A 95 -2.57 -31.68 10.22
CA ARG A 95 -2.24 -33.04 9.79
C ARG A 95 -2.77 -34.11 10.76
N GLU A 96 -3.00 -33.74 12.02
CA GLU A 96 -3.48 -34.64 13.08
C GLU A 96 -5.01 -34.69 13.14
N ARG A 97 -5.69 -33.55 12.93
CA ARG A 97 -7.15 -33.43 13.07
C ARG A 97 -7.72 -32.28 12.25
N ILE A 98 -9.06 -32.25 12.16
CA ILE A 98 -9.78 -31.11 11.59
C ILE A 98 -9.58 -29.89 12.48
N LEU A 99 -9.21 -28.78 11.84
CA LEU A 99 -9.05 -27.48 12.50
C LEU A 99 -10.40 -26.78 12.70
N THR A 100 -10.59 -26.20 13.88
CA THR A 100 -11.63 -25.20 14.18
C THR A 100 -11.00 -23.82 14.35
N LEU A 101 -11.81 -22.77 14.44
CA LEU A 101 -11.31 -21.41 14.69
C LEU A 101 -10.70 -21.25 16.09
N ASP A 102 -11.09 -22.07 17.06
CA ASP A 102 -10.55 -22.03 18.42
C ASP A 102 -9.10 -22.59 18.50
N ASP A 103 -8.65 -23.28 17.45
CA ASP A 103 -7.28 -23.76 17.33
C ASP A 103 -6.30 -22.67 16.89
N PHE A 104 -6.82 -21.54 16.40
CA PHE A 104 -6.02 -20.43 15.92
C PHE A 104 -5.66 -19.53 17.08
N GLU A 105 -4.37 -19.53 17.43
CA GLU A 105 -3.83 -18.48 18.25
C GLU A 105 -3.89 -17.18 17.43
N THR A 106 -4.54 -16.14 17.95
CA THR A 106 -4.27 -14.79 17.45
C THR A 106 -2.77 -14.61 17.56
N LEU A 107 -2.10 -14.24 16.45
CA LEU A 107 -0.80 -13.64 16.58
C LEU A 107 -1.05 -12.38 17.39
N LYS A 108 -0.73 -12.43 18.69
CA LYS A 108 -0.32 -11.24 19.41
C LYS A 108 0.87 -10.74 18.62
N VAL A 109 0.61 -9.93 17.58
CA VAL A 109 1.54 -8.95 17.01
C VAL A 109 2.21 -8.40 18.23
N ALA A 110 3.49 -8.75 18.39
CA ALA A 110 4.09 -8.86 19.70
C ALA A 110 3.66 -7.64 20.50
N THR A 111 2.90 -7.89 21.56
CA THR A 111 3.08 -7.06 22.72
C THR A 111 4.42 -7.62 23.25
N GLU A 112 5.61 -7.23 22.72
CA GLU A 112 6.14 -5.84 22.76
C GLU A 112 5.20 -5.01 23.61
N THR A 113 5.24 -5.45 24.87
CA THR A 113 4.83 -4.77 26.06
C THR A 113 4.53 -3.32 25.73
N THR A 114 3.33 -2.88 26.09
CA THR A 114 3.20 -1.60 26.78
C THR A 114 4.02 -1.64 28.07
N ALA A 115 5.33 -1.81 27.94
CA ALA A 115 6.27 -0.87 28.47
C ALA A 115 6.19 0.32 27.47
N GLU A 116 6.23 1.59 27.85
CA GLU A 116 7.17 2.21 28.80
C GLU A 116 8.64 2.07 28.38
N GLU A 117 9.00 1.12 27.51
CA GLU A 117 10.31 1.02 26.88
C GLU A 117 10.34 1.97 25.65
N ASN A 118 11.23 2.96 25.73
CA ASN A 118 11.48 3.98 24.71
C ASN A 118 10.43 5.10 24.57
N VAL A 119 9.57 5.31 25.58
CA VAL A 119 9.01 6.66 25.81
C VAL A 119 10.14 7.52 26.38
N VAL A 120 10.95 8.12 25.50
CA VAL A 120 12.10 8.94 25.92
C VAL A 120 11.57 10.11 26.77
N PRO A 121 11.96 10.23 28.05
CA PRO A 121 11.30 11.15 28.97
C PRO A 121 11.46 12.61 28.52
N GLY A 122 10.33 13.31 28.43
CA GLY A 122 10.27 14.72 28.03
C GLY A 122 10.84 15.68 29.09
N PRO A 123 10.98 16.98 28.77
CA PRO A 123 10.11 17.73 27.87
C PRO A 123 10.32 17.46 26.38
N TYR A 124 9.21 17.37 25.64
CA TYR A 124 9.21 17.28 24.19
C TYR A 124 9.16 18.67 23.56
N TRP A 125 9.71 18.78 22.35
CA TRP A 125 9.53 19.95 21.50
C TRP A 125 8.08 20.02 20.99
N ASP A 126 7.35 21.06 21.39
CA ASP A 126 6.04 21.40 20.83
C ASP A 126 6.21 22.04 19.44
N LEU A 127 6.42 21.18 18.44
CA LEU A 127 6.51 21.60 17.05
C LEU A 127 5.10 21.90 16.52
N GLN A 128 4.90 23.15 16.10
CA GLN A 128 3.67 23.63 15.45
C GLN A 128 3.95 23.87 13.96
N PRO A 129 3.92 22.82 13.12
CA PRO A 129 4.39 22.92 11.74
C PRO A 129 3.37 23.65 10.86
N LYS A 130 3.83 24.69 10.15
CA LYS A 130 3.06 25.31 9.07
C LYS A 130 3.15 24.43 7.83
N VAL A 131 2.15 23.60 7.60
CA VAL A 131 2.07 22.69 6.44
C VAL A 131 1.10 23.26 5.41
N ASP A 132 1.48 23.19 4.12
CA ASP A 132 0.63 23.68 3.04
C ASP A 132 -0.65 22.84 2.94
N HIS A 133 -1.80 23.51 2.80
CA HIS A 133 -3.10 22.83 2.74
C HIS A 133 -3.25 21.91 1.50
N ARG A 134 -2.52 22.18 0.42
CA ARG A 134 -2.49 21.42 -0.83
C ARG A 134 -1.67 20.14 -0.65
N GLU A 135 -0.49 20.24 -0.05
CA GLU A 135 0.30 19.08 0.42
C GLU A 135 -0.54 18.20 1.34
N LYS A 136 -1.10 18.78 2.42
CA LYS A 136 -1.89 18.00 3.40
C LYS A 136 -3.09 17.30 2.75
N ALA A 137 -3.81 17.98 1.86
CA ALA A 137 -4.96 17.41 1.17
C ALA A 137 -4.56 16.23 0.27
N PHE A 138 -3.46 16.34 -0.47
CA PHE A 138 -3.00 15.33 -1.42
C PHE A 138 -2.17 14.23 -0.75
N LEU A 139 -0.98 14.58 -0.26
CA LEU A 139 -0.02 13.65 0.36
C LEU A 139 -0.59 12.99 1.61
N GLY A 140 -1.32 13.75 2.45
CA GLY A 140 -1.99 13.19 3.61
C GLY A 140 -3.03 12.12 3.27
N ARG A 141 -3.65 12.18 2.08
CA ARG A 141 -4.53 11.10 1.60
C ARG A 141 -3.72 9.92 1.07
N ILE A 142 -2.67 10.20 0.27
CA ILE A 142 -1.78 9.19 -0.30
C ILE A 142 -1.11 8.35 0.80
N PHE A 143 -0.62 8.94 1.89
CA PHE A 143 -0.03 8.16 3.00
C PHE A 143 -1.05 7.24 3.68
N ARG A 144 -2.29 7.68 3.87
CA ARG A 144 -3.36 6.82 4.45
C ARG A 144 -3.68 5.65 3.50
N ASP A 145 -3.85 5.94 2.21
CA ASP A 145 -4.12 4.90 1.20
C ASP A 145 -2.91 3.96 1.01
N PHE A 146 -1.67 4.44 1.14
CA PHE A 146 -0.45 3.63 1.09
C PHE A 146 -0.35 2.69 2.30
N GLY A 147 -0.57 3.23 3.50
CA GLY A 147 -0.63 2.45 4.74
C GLY A 147 -1.71 1.38 4.70
N HIS A 148 -2.87 1.68 4.12
CA HIS A 148 -3.93 0.71 3.87
C HIS A 148 -3.54 -0.34 2.83
N THR A 149 -2.96 0.08 1.70
CA THR A 149 -2.57 -0.81 0.58
C THR A 149 -1.51 -1.82 1.00
N TRP A 150 -0.54 -1.41 1.82
CA TRP A 150 0.58 -2.23 2.29
C TRP A 150 0.41 -2.76 3.73
N ARG A 151 -0.82 -2.71 4.28
CA ARG A 151 -1.13 -3.04 5.68
C ARG A 151 -0.67 -4.43 6.12
N HIS A 152 -0.67 -5.42 5.22
CA HIS A 152 -0.22 -6.79 5.52
C HIS A 152 1.28 -6.88 5.78
N VAL A 153 2.10 -6.02 5.14
CA VAL A 153 3.54 -5.92 5.40
C VAL A 153 3.80 -5.00 6.59
N LEU A 154 3.16 -3.82 6.61
CA LEU A 154 3.40 -2.78 7.61
C LEU A 154 3.00 -3.20 9.04
N ARG A 155 2.06 -4.15 9.19
CA ARG A 155 1.67 -4.72 10.49
C ARG A 155 2.45 -5.98 10.88
N ALA A 156 3.26 -6.53 9.98
CA ALA A 156 4.06 -7.72 10.22
C ALA A 156 5.50 -7.38 10.65
N GLN A 157 6.20 -8.36 11.25
CA GLN A 157 7.65 -8.28 11.32
C GLN A 157 8.25 -8.42 9.91
N MET A 158 9.16 -7.52 9.56
CA MET A 158 9.78 -7.47 8.23
C MET A 158 11.31 -7.50 8.30
N ASN A 159 11.95 -7.99 7.24
CA ASN A 159 13.40 -7.97 7.09
C ASN A 159 13.91 -6.56 6.69
N ASN A 160 15.23 -6.35 6.70
CA ASN A 160 15.81 -5.02 6.42
C ASN A 160 15.51 -4.53 5.00
N ILE A 161 15.54 -5.41 4.00
CA ILE A 161 15.29 -5.06 2.60
C ILE A 161 13.86 -4.53 2.43
N THR A 162 12.87 -5.24 2.97
CA THR A 162 11.46 -4.83 2.93
C THR A 162 11.22 -3.53 3.71
N PHE A 163 11.86 -3.38 4.88
CA PHE A 163 11.82 -2.14 5.66
C PHE A 163 12.34 -0.95 4.85
N THR A 164 13.55 -1.07 4.28
CA THR A 164 14.18 -0.01 3.48
C THR A 164 13.33 0.33 2.26
N LYS A 165 12.82 -0.67 1.52
CA LYS A 165 11.93 -0.43 0.37
C LYS A 165 10.65 0.33 0.74
N LEU A 166 10.01 0.01 1.86
CA LEU A 166 8.82 0.75 2.33
C LEU A 166 9.16 2.15 2.86
N ALA A 167 10.33 2.31 3.50
CA ALA A 167 10.80 3.61 3.99
C ALA A 167 11.14 4.57 2.84
N PHE A 168 11.82 4.08 1.80
CA PHE A 168 12.07 4.85 0.58
C PHE A 168 10.78 5.19 -0.17
N ALA A 169 9.77 4.32 -0.19
CA ALA A 169 8.46 4.67 -0.75
C ALA A 169 7.80 5.87 -0.04
N ILE A 170 7.97 6.00 1.29
CA ILE A 170 7.50 7.18 2.03
C ILE A 170 8.30 8.42 1.64
N ILE A 171 9.64 8.32 1.55
CA ILE A 171 10.51 9.42 1.10
C ILE A 171 10.16 9.86 -0.32
N TRP A 172 9.87 8.95 -1.23
CA TRP A 172 9.45 9.25 -2.59
C TRP A 172 8.09 9.92 -2.65
N ILE A 173 7.10 9.43 -1.88
CA ILE A 173 5.80 10.11 -1.76
C ILE A 173 6.01 11.53 -1.19
N LEU A 174 6.85 11.71 -0.17
CA LEU A 174 7.17 13.01 0.41
C LEU A 174 7.79 13.96 -0.64
N ASN A 175 8.79 13.49 -1.37
CA ASN A 175 9.51 14.25 -2.40
C ASN A 175 8.70 14.49 -3.68
N LEU A 176 7.48 13.93 -3.80
CA LEU A 176 6.75 13.80 -5.06
C LEU A 176 7.57 13.07 -6.15
N ASP A 177 8.53 12.24 -5.75
CA ASP A 177 9.42 11.47 -6.61
C ASP A 177 8.74 10.15 -7.03
N PHE A 178 7.62 10.29 -7.73
CA PHE A 178 6.88 9.19 -8.33
C PHE A 178 6.27 9.64 -9.65
N THR A 179 6.06 8.69 -10.56
CA THR A 179 5.38 8.97 -11.83
C THR A 179 3.91 8.59 -11.74
N VAL A 180 3.05 9.44 -12.32
CA VAL A 180 1.61 9.16 -12.45
C VAL A 180 1.37 8.69 -13.87
N VAL A 181 0.95 7.44 -14.02
CA VAL A 181 0.65 6.81 -15.31
C VAL A 181 -0.85 6.63 -15.41
N GLU A 182 -1.47 7.25 -16.41
CA GLU A 182 -2.89 7.09 -16.68
C GLU A 182 -3.15 5.88 -17.55
N ARG A 183 -3.97 4.96 -17.06
CA ARG A 183 -4.59 3.95 -17.92
C ARG A 183 -5.82 4.57 -18.58
N THR A 184 -5.82 4.59 -19.90
CA THR A 184 -6.91 5.06 -20.76
C THR A 184 -7.29 3.96 -21.75
N GLY A 185 -8.56 3.89 -22.17
CA GLY A 185 -9.04 2.89 -23.13
C GLY A 185 -9.33 1.49 -22.57
N PHE A 186 -9.72 0.57 -23.48
CA PHE A 186 -10.05 -0.82 -23.18
C PHE A 186 -8.80 -1.63 -22.86
N GLU A 187 -8.81 -2.34 -21.73
CA GLU A 187 -7.72 -3.24 -21.36
C GLU A 187 -8.26 -4.52 -20.73
N HIS A 188 -8.01 -5.64 -21.40
CA HIS A 188 -8.40 -6.95 -20.90
C HIS A 188 -7.29 -7.54 -20.04
N VAL A 189 -7.48 -7.51 -18.72
CA VAL A 189 -6.61 -8.17 -17.73
C VAL A 189 -6.72 -9.70 -17.89
N GLY A 190 -5.96 -10.27 -18.83
CA GLY A 190 -6.06 -11.68 -19.25
C GLY A 190 -5.81 -12.67 -18.11
N GLY A 191 -6.89 -13.15 -17.48
CA GLY A 191 -6.88 -14.08 -16.34
C GLY A 191 -6.33 -13.51 -15.02
N ARG A 192 -5.50 -12.46 -15.05
CA ARG A 192 -4.84 -11.86 -13.88
C ARG A 192 -5.69 -10.82 -13.13
N GLY A 193 -7.01 -10.95 -13.13
CA GLY A 193 -7.86 -10.18 -12.21
C GLY A 193 -7.48 -10.46 -10.75
N GLY A 194 -7.53 -9.44 -9.90
CA GLY A 194 -7.11 -9.54 -8.49
C GLY A 194 -6.82 -8.19 -7.84
N PRO A 195 -6.44 -8.16 -6.54
CA PRO A 195 -6.00 -6.94 -5.90
C PRO A 195 -4.73 -6.39 -6.54
N TYR A 196 -4.53 -5.06 -6.52
CA TYR A 196 -3.29 -4.44 -7.00
C TYR A 196 -2.07 -4.82 -6.17
N VAL A 197 -2.27 -4.97 -4.87
CA VAL A 197 -1.28 -5.54 -3.95
C VAL A 197 -1.95 -6.71 -3.27
N GLY A 198 -1.48 -7.91 -3.59
CA GLY A 198 -1.84 -9.11 -2.88
C GLY A 198 -1.28 -9.09 -1.47
N VAL A 199 -2.02 -9.70 -0.56
CA VAL A 199 -1.65 -9.92 0.85
C VAL A 199 -0.42 -10.82 1.07
N ALA A 200 0.18 -11.35 0.00
CA ALA A 200 1.46 -12.04 -0.01
C ALA A 200 2.50 -11.34 -0.92
N ASP A 201 2.16 -10.21 -1.54
CA ASP A 201 3.11 -9.41 -2.31
C ASP A 201 4.02 -8.62 -1.38
N LEU A 202 5.29 -8.55 -1.76
CA LEU A 202 6.30 -7.67 -1.17
C LEU A 202 6.60 -6.51 -2.14
N PRO A 203 7.12 -5.38 -1.64
CA PRO A 203 7.60 -4.27 -2.46
C PRO A 203 8.56 -4.75 -3.55
N ARG A 204 8.23 -4.44 -4.81
CA ARG A 204 9.02 -4.89 -5.98
C ARG A 204 10.03 -3.87 -6.46
N TRP A 205 9.80 -2.58 -6.21
CA TRP A 205 10.77 -1.52 -6.46
C TRP A 205 12.03 -1.73 -5.62
N ASP A 206 13.18 -1.33 -6.15
CA ASP A 206 14.44 -1.32 -5.41
C ASP A 206 14.58 -0.03 -4.60
N ALA A 207 15.57 0.04 -3.72
CA ALA A 207 15.81 1.18 -2.86
C ALA A 207 17.32 1.30 -2.61
N SER A 208 17.79 2.50 -2.27
CA SER A 208 19.18 2.67 -1.85
C SER A 208 19.42 1.99 -0.50
N ASP A 209 20.63 1.46 -0.30
CA ASP A 209 21.05 0.88 0.99
C ASP A 209 21.31 1.95 2.08
N GLY A 210 21.24 3.24 1.73
CA GLY A 210 21.46 4.36 2.63
C GLY A 210 20.39 4.46 3.73
N THR A 211 20.82 4.46 4.99
CA THR A 211 19.95 4.61 6.17
C THR A 211 19.81 6.07 6.64
N ILE A 212 20.53 7.01 6.04
CA ILE A 212 20.42 8.45 6.28
C ILE A 212 20.21 9.10 4.91
N VAL A 213 19.11 9.84 4.74
CA VAL A 213 18.68 10.40 3.46
C VAL A 213 18.34 11.88 3.62
N ARG A 214 18.92 12.75 2.79
CA ARG A 214 18.59 14.19 2.78
C ARG A 214 17.27 14.43 2.04
N VAL A 215 16.36 15.15 2.67
CA VAL A 215 15.02 15.48 2.15
C VAL A 215 14.79 16.98 2.43
N GLY A 216 14.98 17.81 1.42
CA GLY A 216 15.09 19.27 1.59
C GLY A 216 16.23 19.66 2.52
N THR A 217 15.96 20.48 3.55
CA THR A 217 16.92 20.78 4.63
C THR A 217 16.92 19.78 5.79
N CYS A 218 16.06 18.76 5.76
CA CYS A 218 15.96 17.74 6.80
C CYS A 218 16.76 16.48 6.44
N TRP A 219 17.34 15.82 7.43
CA TRP A 219 17.93 14.49 7.28
C TRP A 219 16.97 13.44 7.87
N ILE A 220 16.45 12.55 7.03
CA ILE A 220 15.58 11.45 7.46
C ILE A 220 16.43 10.20 7.70
N LEU A 221 16.42 9.68 8.93
CA LEU A 221 17.09 8.47 9.36
C LEU A 221 16.11 7.30 9.40
N LEU A 222 16.51 6.19 8.78
CA LEU A 222 15.73 4.97 8.63
C LEU A 222 16.18 3.96 9.69
N ALA A 223 15.47 3.90 10.81
CA ALA A 223 15.78 3.04 11.95
C ALA A 223 14.59 2.15 12.30
N ARG A 224 14.81 0.93 12.81
CA ARG A 224 13.71 0.03 13.22
C ARG A 224 12.99 0.50 14.48
N ASP A 225 13.69 1.28 15.30
CA ASP A 225 13.29 1.77 16.60
C ASP A 225 13.84 3.19 16.82
N ILE A 226 13.27 3.90 17.79
CA ILE A 226 13.60 5.31 18.04
C ILE A 226 14.96 5.46 18.72
N ALA A 227 15.37 4.52 19.58
CA ALA A 227 16.64 4.61 20.31
C ALA A 227 17.82 4.57 19.35
N LYS A 228 17.82 3.61 18.41
CA LYS A 228 18.79 3.52 17.32
C LYS A 228 18.75 4.75 16.42
N GLY A 229 17.57 5.28 16.11
CA GLY A 229 17.46 6.53 15.33
C GLY A 229 18.15 7.72 16.01
N LEU A 230 18.03 7.83 17.34
CA LEU A 230 18.69 8.88 18.13
C LEU A 230 20.21 8.65 18.26
N GLU A 231 20.67 7.40 18.32
CA GLU A 231 22.08 7.03 18.24
C GLU A 231 22.68 7.48 16.91
N MET A 232 22.06 7.10 15.78
CA MET A 232 22.50 7.51 14.44
C MET A 232 22.51 9.03 14.22
N ILE A 233 21.61 9.80 14.86
CA ILE A 233 21.68 11.28 14.84
C ILE A 233 22.95 11.77 15.53
N ARG A 234 23.32 11.22 16.69
CA ARG A 234 24.51 11.65 17.44
C ARG A 234 25.78 11.34 16.64
N GLU A 235 25.89 10.13 16.09
CA GLU A 235 26.99 9.75 15.19
C GLU A 235 27.11 10.74 14.01
N HIS A 236 26.00 11.03 13.33
CA HIS A 236 25.96 11.97 12.20
C HIS A 236 26.22 13.45 12.60
N MET A 237 26.04 13.82 13.87
CA MET A 237 26.43 15.14 14.40
C MET A 237 27.92 15.21 14.74
N GLU A 238 28.55 14.09 15.09
CA GLU A 238 29.99 14.02 15.35
C GLU A 238 30.79 14.09 14.03
N ASP A 239 30.26 13.52 12.93
CA ASP A 239 30.82 13.66 11.58
C ASP A 239 30.67 15.10 11.03
N HIS A 240 31.69 15.93 11.29
CA HIS A 240 31.71 17.37 11.03
C HIS A 240 31.44 17.82 9.58
N GLU A 241 31.54 16.94 8.57
CA GLU A 241 31.24 17.30 7.17
C GLU A 241 29.74 17.62 6.95
N ALA A 242 28.83 17.02 7.72
CA ALA A 242 27.39 17.28 7.61
C ALA A 242 26.96 18.66 8.14
N ILE A 243 27.77 19.27 9.02
CA ILE A 243 27.47 20.55 9.67
C ILE A 243 28.02 21.74 8.85
N ALA A 244 29.12 21.54 8.11
CA ALA A 244 29.79 22.59 7.35
C ALA A 244 28.95 23.19 6.21
N ASP A 245 27.98 22.45 5.67
CA ASP A 245 27.06 22.87 4.60
C ASP A 245 25.88 23.73 5.12
N ILE A 246 25.76 23.90 6.45
CA ILE A 246 24.63 24.59 7.11
C ILE A 246 25.02 26.03 7.51
N ALA A 247 25.43 26.83 6.53
CA ALA A 247 26.01 28.17 6.76
C ALA A 247 25.12 29.18 7.53
N THR A 248 23.82 28.92 7.72
CA THR A 248 22.87 29.84 8.39
C THR A 248 21.72 29.14 9.15
N GLY A 249 21.80 27.85 9.49
CA GLY A 249 20.63 27.08 9.95
C GLY A 249 20.88 26.12 11.11
N THR A 250 19.81 25.77 11.82
CA THR A 250 19.81 24.66 12.79
C THR A 250 19.61 23.33 12.05
N PRO A 251 20.45 22.29 12.26
CA PRO A 251 20.24 21.00 11.63
C PRO A 251 18.94 20.35 12.12
N ARG A 252 18.20 19.77 11.17
CA ARG A 252 16.90 19.14 11.38
C ARG A 252 16.96 17.67 10.99
N TYR A 253 16.31 16.84 11.79
CA TYR A 253 16.30 15.40 11.62
C TYR A 253 14.89 14.84 11.71
N GLY A 254 14.63 13.74 11.00
CA GLY A 254 13.42 12.93 11.15
C GLY A 254 13.80 11.47 11.35
N ILE A 255 13.26 10.79 12.36
CA ILE A 255 13.45 9.35 12.54
C ILE A 255 12.19 8.63 12.04
N LEU A 256 12.35 7.84 10.98
CA LEU A 256 11.27 7.09 10.35
C LEU A 256 11.43 5.59 10.65
N THR A 257 10.47 5.04 11.40
CA THR A 257 10.49 3.62 11.84
C THR A 257 9.42 2.74 11.20
N LEU A 258 8.66 3.28 10.22
CA LEU A 258 7.39 2.77 9.69
C LEU A 258 6.27 2.65 10.73
N LYS A 259 6.55 2.23 11.98
CA LYS A 259 5.61 2.24 13.11
C LYS A 259 5.38 3.66 13.66
N HIS A 260 6.43 4.49 13.69
CA HIS A 260 6.41 5.86 14.23
C HIS A 260 7.22 6.84 13.38
N ILE A 261 6.88 8.12 13.50
CA ILE A 261 7.65 9.27 13.02
C ILE A 261 7.98 10.19 14.21
N LEU A 262 9.20 10.71 14.23
CA LEU A 262 9.72 11.62 15.25
C LEU A 262 10.55 12.71 14.57
N CYS A 263 10.35 13.97 14.92
CA CYS A 263 11.13 15.09 14.38
C CYS A 263 12.07 15.63 15.45
N CYS A 264 13.32 15.93 15.07
CA CYS A 264 14.36 16.41 15.98
C CYS A 264 15.06 17.66 15.42
N SER A 265 15.64 18.45 16.32
CA SER A 265 16.34 19.71 16.04
C SER A 265 17.45 19.90 17.07
N VAL A 266 18.56 20.53 16.70
CA VAL A 266 19.72 20.72 17.60
C VAL A 266 19.77 22.16 18.11
N HIS A 267 19.26 22.44 19.30
CA HIS A 267 19.30 23.79 19.88
C HIS A 267 20.46 23.89 20.87
N ASP A 268 21.34 24.88 20.66
CA ASP A 268 22.51 25.17 21.50
C ASP A 268 23.43 23.94 21.76
N GLY A 269 23.46 23.01 20.80
CA GLY A 269 24.23 21.75 20.87
C GLY A 269 23.44 20.56 21.40
N GLU A 270 22.28 20.78 22.01
CA GLU A 270 21.41 19.74 22.57
C GLU A 270 20.34 19.27 21.56
N LEU A 271 20.12 17.96 21.50
CA LEU A 271 19.13 17.36 20.61
C LEU A 271 17.73 17.39 21.26
N VAL A 272 16.86 18.28 20.78
CA VAL A 272 15.43 18.25 21.11
C VAL A 272 14.66 17.41 20.10
N TYR A 273 13.55 16.82 20.54
CA TYR A 273 12.69 15.99 19.69
C TYR A 273 11.22 16.14 20.07
N THR A 274 10.33 15.95 19.10
CA THR A 274 8.88 16.01 19.30
C THR A 274 8.38 14.81 20.11
N ARG A 275 7.08 14.73 20.37
CA ARG A 275 6.50 13.43 20.75
C ARG A 275 6.60 12.46 19.55
N PRO A 276 6.92 11.17 19.74
CA PRO A 276 6.76 10.16 18.70
C PRO A 276 5.28 10.00 18.35
N GLU A 277 4.94 10.09 17.06
CA GLU A 277 3.57 9.90 16.56
C GLU A 277 3.44 8.57 15.80
N PRO A 278 2.34 7.82 15.98
CA PRO A 278 2.12 6.54 15.30
C PRO A 278 1.86 6.74 13.81
N LEU A 279 2.59 5.98 12.99
CA LEU A 279 2.59 6.10 11.54
C LEU A 279 1.78 4.97 10.89
N PHE A 280 2.34 3.77 10.75
CA PHE A 280 1.65 2.60 10.23
C PHE A 280 1.59 1.47 11.27
N GLY A 281 0.37 1.02 11.58
CA GLY A 281 0.14 -0.04 12.55
C GLY A 281 -1.32 -0.47 12.58
N ASN A 282 -1.82 -0.78 13.77
CA ASN A 282 -3.21 -1.20 13.97
C ASN A 282 -4.19 -0.01 14.01
N ILE A 283 -3.68 1.19 14.29
CA ILE A 283 -4.46 2.44 14.32
C ILE A 283 -4.27 3.16 12.98
N PRO A 284 -5.31 3.79 12.39
CA PRO A 284 -5.17 4.64 11.22
C PRO A 284 -4.17 5.79 11.45
N LEU A 285 -3.39 6.11 10.41
CA LEU A 285 -2.39 7.18 10.42
C LEU A 285 -2.99 8.52 10.91
N SER A 286 -2.41 9.09 11.96
CA SER A 286 -2.90 10.32 12.60
C SER A 286 -2.60 11.57 11.77
N ASP A 287 -3.41 12.62 11.95
CA ASP A 287 -3.12 13.93 11.34
C ASP A 287 -1.79 14.51 11.84
N SER A 288 -1.45 14.30 13.12
CA SER A 288 -0.16 14.68 13.71
C SER A 288 1.01 13.99 13.02
N ALA A 289 0.94 12.69 12.77
CA ALA A 289 1.97 11.94 12.06
C ALA A 289 2.15 12.43 10.60
N ILE A 290 1.04 12.77 9.93
CA ILE A 290 1.08 13.40 8.60
C ILE A 290 1.75 14.79 8.67
N TYR A 291 1.45 15.59 9.70
CA TYR A 291 2.10 16.89 9.88
C TYR A 291 3.61 16.76 10.15
N LEU A 292 4.05 15.80 10.95
CA LEU A 292 5.48 15.53 11.19
C LEU A 292 6.19 15.05 9.91
N LEU A 293 5.57 14.13 9.16
CA LEU A 293 6.08 13.69 7.86
C LEU A 293 6.26 14.87 6.88
N LEU A 294 5.23 15.71 6.71
CA LEU A 294 5.26 16.84 5.78
C LEU A 294 6.22 17.94 6.26
N TRP A 295 6.35 18.16 7.57
CA TRP A 295 7.40 19.04 8.10
C TRP A 295 8.81 18.52 7.77
N ALA A 296 9.01 17.20 7.85
CA ALA A 296 10.29 16.57 7.54
C ALA A 296 10.61 16.50 6.04
N SER A 297 9.65 16.71 5.12
CA SER A 297 9.96 16.79 3.68
C SER A 297 10.53 18.13 3.25
N ASP A 298 10.19 19.20 3.98
CA ASP A 298 10.73 20.56 3.79
C ASP A 298 10.53 21.15 2.38
N LEU A 299 9.64 20.57 1.56
CA LEU A 299 9.47 20.85 0.11
C LEU A 299 9.43 22.34 -0.25
N HIS A 300 8.84 23.15 0.63
CA HIS A 300 8.51 24.55 0.37
C HIS A 300 8.83 25.50 1.55
N GLN A 301 9.68 25.14 2.52
CA GLN A 301 10.06 26.10 3.59
C GLN A 301 10.90 27.28 3.07
N ALA A 302 11.68 27.07 2.02
CA ALA A 302 12.08 28.17 1.15
C ALA A 302 10.88 28.49 0.25
N GLU A 303 10.23 29.66 0.46
CA GLU A 303 9.09 30.09 -0.36
C GLU A 303 9.45 29.94 -1.85
N PRO A 304 8.78 29.04 -2.60
CA PRO A 304 9.12 28.78 -3.99
C PRO A 304 8.95 30.09 -4.76
N ARG A 305 10.06 30.59 -5.32
CA ARG A 305 10.16 31.94 -5.89
C ARG A 305 8.94 32.22 -6.78
N PRO A 306 8.00 33.11 -6.37
CA PRO A 306 6.68 33.17 -6.97
C PRO A 306 6.81 33.53 -8.44
N CYS A 307 6.44 32.58 -9.31
CA CYS A 307 6.50 32.77 -10.73
C CYS A 307 5.29 33.59 -11.20
N ARG A 308 5.24 33.94 -12.49
CA ARG A 308 4.14 34.72 -13.05
C ARG A 308 2.77 34.00 -12.93
N LEU A 309 2.76 32.68 -12.79
CA LEU A 309 1.54 31.90 -12.62
C LEU A 309 0.91 32.07 -11.23
N ASN A 310 1.72 32.23 -10.17
CA ASN A 310 1.22 32.42 -8.80
C ASN A 310 0.45 33.75 -8.63
N HIS A 311 0.64 34.69 -9.55
CA HIS A 311 -0.06 35.97 -9.60
C HIS A 311 -1.42 35.91 -10.32
N LEU A 312 -1.76 34.79 -10.97
CA LEU A 312 -3.06 34.59 -11.62
C LEU A 312 -4.14 34.22 -10.58
N PRO A 313 -5.43 34.55 -10.82
CA PRO A 313 -6.52 34.06 -9.97
C PRO A 313 -6.50 32.53 -9.87
N ILE A 314 -6.90 31.99 -8.72
CA ILE A 314 -6.75 30.56 -8.39
C ILE A 314 -7.53 29.65 -9.35
N GLU A 315 -8.64 30.14 -9.90
CA GLU A 315 -9.45 29.48 -10.93
C GLU A 315 -8.70 29.35 -12.26
N ILE A 316 -7.87 30.34 -12.60
CA ILE A 316 -7.02 30.32 -13.79
C ILE A 316 -5.84 29.38 -13.58
N GLN A 317 -5.19 29.41 -12.41
CA GLN A 317 -4.15 28.45 -12.04
C GLN A 317 -4.68 27.00 -12.14
N ASN A 318 -5.85 26.72 -11.56
CA ASN A 318 -6.52 25.42 -11.63
C ASN A 318 -6.83 24.99 -13.07
N ARG A 319 -7.23 25.90 -13.95
CA ARG A 319 -7.46 25.61 -15.37
C ARG A 319 -6.15 25.26 -16.10
N ILE A 320 -5.08 26.00 -15.84
CA ILE A 320 -3.75 25.74 -16.41
C ILE A 320 -3.25 24.36 -15.97
N LEU A 321 -3.30 24.04 -14.67
CA LEU A 321 -2.87 22.74 -14.15
C LEU A 321 -3.64 21.57 -14.79
N ARG A 322 -4.97 21.70 -14.97
CA ARG A 322 -5.80 20.69 -15.64
C ARG A 322 -5.51 20.55 -17.14
N GLN A 323 -5.07 21.61 -17.81
CA GLN A 323 -4.70 21.57 -19.24
C GLN A 323 -3.27 21.07 -19.46
N ALA A 324 -2.37 21.32 -18.50
CA ALA A 324 -0.97 20.88 -18.55
C ALA A 324 -0.76 19.43 -18.09
N SER A 325 -1.79 18.79 -17.51
CA SER A 325 -1.69 17.46 -16.90
C SER A 325 -2.64 16.47 -17.56
N ILE A 326 -2.24 15.20 -17.57
CA ILE A 326 -3.01 14.11 -18.20
C ILE A 326 -4.22 13.65 -17.36
N SER A 327 -4.27 14.01 -16.07
CA SER A 327 -5.41 13.77 -15.16
C SER A 327 -5.49 14.79 -14.04
N ASN A 328 -6.57 14.76 -13.26
CA ASN A 328 -6.71 15.58 -12.05
C ASN A 328 -5.72 15.17 -10.93
N VAL A 329 -5.31 13.91 -10.87
CA VAL A 329 -4.35 13.42 -9.86
C VAL A 329 -2.93 13.88 -10.24
N ALA A 330 -2.57 13.83 -11.52
CA ALA A 330 -1.35 14.43 -12.04
C ALA A 330 -1.36 15.97 -11.87
N ALA A 331 -2.49 16.64 -12.09
CA ALA A 331 -2.65 18.08 -11.87
C ALA A 331 -2.49 18.49 -10.40
N ALA A 332 -2.89 17.64 -9.46
CA ALA A 332 -2.70 17.88 -8.02
C ALA A 332 -1.21 17.79 -7.63
N LYS A 333 -0.49 16.78 -8.15
CA LYS A 333 0.97 16.65 -8.01
C LYS A 333 1.70 17.90 -8.54
N LEU A 334 1.43 18.26 -9.79
CA LEU A 334 2.03 19.44 -10.44
C LEU A 334 1.67 20.75 -9.73
N GLY A 335 0.45 20.85 -9.19
CA GLY A 335 0.01 21.99 -8.38
C GLY A 335 0.86 22.19 -7.14
N ILE A 336 1.22 21.10 -6.43
CA ILE A 336 2.12 21.18 -5.29
C ILE A 336 3.52 21.60 -5.75
N GLU A 337 4.13 20.87 -6.69
CA GLU A 337 5.47 21.14 -7.24
C GLU A 337 5.68 22.61 -7.66
N LEU A 338 4.68 23.24 -8.27
CA LEU A 338 4.75 24.64 -8.75
C LEU A 338 4.25 25.69 -7.75
N ALA A 339 3.78 25.27 -6.57
CA ALA A 339 3.06 26.10 -5.61
C ALA A 339 1.82 26.82 -6.17
N LEU A 340 1.07 26.12 -7.04
CA LEU A 340 -0.13 26.62 -7.72
C LEU A 340 -1.41 25.89 -7.32
N GLY A 341 -2.54 26.52 -7.62
CA GLY A 341 -3.87 25.92 -7.55
C GLY A 341 -4.46 25.78 -6.14
N SER A 342 -5.72 25.39 -6.08
CA SER A 342 -6.42 25.12 -4.82
C SER A 342 -6.07 23.74 -4.27
N PRO A 343 -6.21 23.48 -2.95
CA PRO A 343 -6.08 22.15 -2.38
C PRO A 343 -6.92 21.10 -3.11
N PHE A 344 -6.37 19.91 -3.29
CA PHE A 344 -7.03 18.87 -4.08
C PHE A 344 -8.25 18.32 -3.35
N SER A 345 -9.41 18.40 -4.00
CA SER A 345 -10.71 18.00 -3.43
C SER A 345 -10.94 16.49 -3.38
N TRP A 346 -10.08 15.68 -4.00
CA TRP A 346 -10.33 14.26 -4.29
C TRP A 346 -11.70 14.02 -4.96
N ALA A 347 -12.13 14.96 -5.80
CA ALA A 347 -13.38 14.88 -6.54
C ALA A 347 -13.29 15.54 -7.91
N GLU A 348 -13.84 14.88 -8.93
CA GLU A 348 -13.96 15.36 -10.30
C GLU A 348 -15.44 15.49 -10.68
N GLN A 349 -15.86 16.68 -11.12
CA GLN A 349 -17.23 16.92 -11.61
C GLN A 349 -18.35 16.43 -10.66
N GLY A 350 -18.10 16.51 -9.34
CA GLY A 350 -19.01 16.04 -8.30
C GLY A 350 -18.89 14.54 -7.94
N ARG A 351 -18.05 13.78 -8.63
CA ARG A 351 -17.77 12.35 -8.35
C ARG A 351 -16.52 12.23 -7.48
N THR A 352 -16.53 11.35 -6.48
CA THR A 352 -15.37 11.10 -5.64
C THR A 352 -14.28 10.34 -6.40
N ILE A 353 -13.03 10.70 -6.19
CA ILE A 353 -11.85 9.94 -6.61
C ILE A 353 -11.48 9.00 -5.46
N LYS A 354 -11.47 7.70 -5.70
CA LYS A 354 -11.20 6.67 -4.68
C LYS A 354 -10.03 5.78 -5.09
N LEU A 355 -9.36 5.24 -4.07
CA LEU A 355 -8.41 4.14 -4.23
C LEU A 355 -9.11 2.95 -4.91
N ALA A 356 -8.54 2.48 -6.01
CA ALA A 356 -8.93 1.24 -6.67
C ALA A 356 -8.11 0.10 -6.07
N GLU A 357 -8.72 -0.74 -5.25
CA GLU A 357 -8.02 -1.87 -4.63
C GLU A 357 -7.80 -3.06 -5.57
N VAL A 358 -8.65 -3.18 -6.62
CA VAL A 358 -8.73 -4.36 -7.50
C VAL A 358 -8.52 -3.96 -8.94
N LEU A 359 -7.55 -4.63 -9.58
CA LEU A 359 -7.31 -4.63 -11.01
C LEU A 359 -8.46 -5.39 -11.71
N ARG A 360 -9.27 -4.65 -12.47
CA ARG A 360 -10.44 -5.15 -13.23
C ARG A 360 -10.25 -4.86 -14.72
N HIS A 361 -10.99 -5.55 -15.59
CA HIS A 361 -11.06 -5.21 -17.01
C HIS A 361 -11.53 -3.76 -17.18
N ARG A 362 -10.89 -3.02 -18.08
CA ARG A 362 -11.29 -1.66 -18.42
C ARG A 362 -12.09 -1.67 -19.70
N THR A 363 -13.24 -1.01 -19.67
CA THR A 363 -14.13 -0.76 -20.81
C THR A 363 -14.15 0.74 -21.10
N GLU A 364 -14.70 1.16 -22.23
CA GLU A 364 -14.85 2.59 -22.57
C GLU A 364 -15.75 3.35 -21.58
N ALA A 365 -16.65 2.63 -20.88
CA ALA A 365 -17.47 3.16 -19.79
C ALA A 365 -16.72 3.23 -18.43
N SER A 366 -15.51 2.67 -18.33
CA SER A 366 -14.69 2.72 -17.12
C SER A 366 -13.83 3.99 -17.12
N PRO A 367 -13.83 4.79 -16.03
CA PRO A 367 -13.11 6.06 -16.00
C PRO A 367 -11.59 5.87 -16.10
N VAL A 368 -10.90 6.99 -16.36
CA VAL A 368 -9.44 7.08 -16.32
C VAL A 368 -8.94 6.62 -14.94
N GLU A 369 -7.87 5.85 -14.93
CA GLU A 369 -7.28 5.27 -13.73
C GLU A 369 -5.82 5.73 -13.60
N SER A 370 -5.54 6.53 -12.56
CA SER A 370 -4.25 7.16 -12.28
C SER A 370 -3.43 6.27 -11.36
N GLN A 371 -2.40 5.62 -11.90
CA GLN A 371 -1.53 4.69 -11.19
C GLN A 371 -0.22 5.37 -10.78
N PHE A 372 0.27 5.09 -9.58
CA PHE A 372 1.56 5.62 -9.12
C PHE A 372 2.66 4.59 -9.29
N PHE A 373 3.78 5.00 -9.87
CA PHE A 373 4.96 4.16 -10.09
C PHE A 373 6.17 4.76 -9.37
N PHE A 374 6.90 3.90 -8.68
CA PHE A 374 8.19 4.20 -8.06
C PHE A 374 9.29 3.50 -8.86
N ASP A 375 10.30 4.23 -9.32
CA ASP A 375 11.39 3.69 -10.18
C ASP A 375 10.86 2.80 -11.33
N GLY A 376 9.84 3.28 -12.05
CA GLY A 376 9.21 2.55 -13.15
C GLY A 376 8.37 1.31 -12.75
N LEU A 377 8.21 1.02 -11.45
CA LEU A 377 7.47 -0.13 -10.93
C LEU A 377 6.20 0.29 -10.18
N MET A 378 5.11 -0.45 -10.40
CA MET A 378 3.79 -0.12 -9.84
C MET A 378 3.81 -0.16 -8.31
N SER A 379 3.48 0.96 -7.67
CA SER A 379 3.47 1.12 -6.20
C SER A 379 2.34 0.36 -5.49
N GLY A 380 1.32 -0.07 -6.25
CA GLY A 380 0.07 -0.58 -5.73
C GLY A 380 -1.03 0.48 -5.54
N LEU A 381 -0.67 1.77 -5.52
CA LEU A 381 -1.63 2.87 -5.48
C LEU A 381 -2.20 3.13 -6.87
N SER A 382 -3.53 3.02 -6.98
CA SER A 382 -4.29 3.28 -8.19
C SER A 382 -5.54 4.07 -7.83
N TYR A 383 -5.84 5.14 -8.56
CA TYR A 383 -6.95 6.03 -8.28
C TYR A 383 -7.91 6.11 -9.45
N LYS A 384 -9.22 6.07 -9.17
CA LYS A 384 -10.26 6.23 -10.20
C LYS A 384 -11.41 7.07 -9.66
N CYS A 385 -12.05 7.81 -10.57
CA CYS A 385 -13.34 8.42 -10.29
C CYS A 385 -14.38 7.31 -10.08
N GLU A 386 -15.34 7.54 -9.18
CA GLU A 386 -16.51 6.67 -9.11
C GLU A 386 -17.33 6.77 -10.40
N ALA A 387 -17.84 5.63 -10.85
CA ALA A 387 -18.89 5.61 -11.85
C ALA A 387 -20.12 6.37 -11.32
N MET A 388 -20.92 6.94 -12.21
CA MET A 388 -22.24 7.43 -11.82
C MET A 388 -23.02 6.24 -11.24
N PRO A 389 -23.83 6.43 -10.19
CA PRO A 389 -24.82 5.42 -9.79
C PRO A 389 -25.68 5.05 -11.00
N ASP A 390 -26.05 3.77 -11.14
CA ASP A 390 -26.79 3.21 -12.28
C ASP A 390 -28.26 3.70 -12.35
N GLY A 391 -28.45 5.01 -12.44
CA GLY A 391 -29.73 5.69 -12.69
C GLY A 391 -29.95 6.04 -14.17
N PHE A 392 -28.91 5.91 -15.00
CA PHE A 392 -29.00 6.00 -16.46
C PHE A 392 -28.76 4.62 -17.08
N ASN A 393 -29.74 3.74 -16.95
CA ASN A 393 -29.94 2.69 -17.95
C ASN A 393 -30.27 3.39 -19.27
N VAL A 394 -29.25 3.57 -20.12
CA VAL A 394 -29.48 3.77 -21.54
C VAL A 394 -30.11 2.48 -22.04
N ASP A 395 -31.38 2.55 -22.45
CA ASP A 395 -32.07 1.40 -23.00
C ASP A 395 -31.42 1.01 -24.34
N MET A 396 -30.52 0.03 -24.27
CA MET A 396 -29.76 -0.48 -25.42
C MET A 396 -30.68 -1.15 -26.46
N SER A 397 -31.97 -1.40 -26.16
CA SER A 397 -32.96 -1.83 -27.15
C SER A 397 -33.38 -0.71 -28.13
N SER A 398 -33.04 0.55 -27.82
CA SER A 398 -33.29 1.71 -28.69
C SER A 398 -32.18 2.02 -29.70
N LEU A 399 -31.03 1.33 -29.63
CA LEU A 399 -29.99 1.46 -30.64
C LEU A 399 -30.42 0.73 -31.92
N PRO A 400 -30.39 1.39 -33.11
CA PRO A 400 -30.65 0.69 -34.36
C PRO A 400 -29.60 -0.39 -34.58
N ALA A 401 -30.05 -1.61 -34.92
CA ALA A 401 -29.15 -2.72 -35.17
C ALA A 401 -28.11 -2.35 -36.24
N PRO A 402 -26.83 -2.74 -36.07
CA PRO A 402 -25.80 -2.44 -37.06
C PRO A 402 -26.20 -3.04 -38.41
N PRO A 403 -26.03 -2.30 -39.53
CA PRO A 403 -26.47 -2.77 -40.83
C PRO A 403 -25.75 -4.07 -41.18
N HIS A 404 -26.52 -5.12 -41.49
CA HIS A 404 -25.98 -6.39 -41.97
C HIS A 404 -25.23 -6.16 -43.28
N HIS A 405 -23.90 -6.12 -43.22
CA HIS A 405 -23.06 -6.17 -44.40
C HIS A 405 -23.09 -7.59 -44.99
N ASN A 406 -24.14 -7.87 -45.78
CA ASN A 406 -24.11 -8.93 -46.80
C ASN A 406 -23.21 -8.49 -47.97
N GLY A 407 -21.94 -8.24 -47.66
CA GLY A 407 -20.87 -8.00 -48.63
C GLY A 407 -20.16 -9.32 -48.89
N ALA A 408 -20.66 -10.10 -49.85
CA ALA A 408 -19.86 -11.19 -50.42
C ALA A 408 -18.63 -10.55 -51.08
N VAL A 409 -17.43 -10.82 -50.56
CA VAL A 409 -16.17 -10.36 -51.13
C VAL A 409 -15.83 -11.24 -52.33
N PRO A 410 -15.79 -10.71 -53.57
CA PRO A 410 -15.18 -11.41 -54.68
C PRO A 410 -13.67 -11.16 -54.60
N LEU A 411 -12.87 -12.23 -54.50
CA LEU A 411 -11.44 -12.17 -54.77
C LEU A 411 -11.21 -11.73 -56.22
N PRO A 412 -10.31 -10.76 -56.43
CA PRO A 412 -9.01 -11.09 -57.04
C PRO A 412 -7.83 -10.80 -56.11
#